data_AF-A0A6A0ICG4-F1
#
_entry.id   AF-A0A6A0ICG4-F1
#
_cell.length_a   1.000
_cell.length_b   1.000
_cell.length_c   1.000
_cell.angle_alpha   90.00
_cell.angle_beta   90.00
_cell.angle_gamma   90.00
#
_symmetry.space_group_name_H-M   'P 1'
#
loop_
_entity.id
_entity.type
_entity.pdbx_description
1 polymer ?
#
loop_
_entity_poly.entity_id
_entity_poly.type
_entity_poly.pdbx_seq_one_letter_code
_entity_poly.pdbx_strand_id
1 'polypeptide(L)'
;MITGVEAGGARGGLPVPEAGTVRSVAPRREPWLTTRALISPPVLAVLAAVAVAAVLLVAFDGAAYYSSPLRTRGYHPAHRLLRPSGSAGHLLGIAGLLVMAGTLLYPLRKRARPLARAGRLPGWLEVHVFCGVLGPLLVTFHTSFKFNGIVSVAYWSMVLVSVSGFVGRYLFVRIPRTQRGAEVAAREVEERAQSLRQELLDTTLPTEVLSRIEAFERDVVPPPGVRPSLAGLFAGDLVTRVKRGRLLREIERAGVGHELLGEASRLVAERAALLRRAAYLARTKQLFGLWHVFHVPLVWVTFLIAALHVVVALYFGYAFGGHPGR
;
A
#
# COMPACT_ATOMS: atom_id res chain seq x y z
N MET A 1 -50.36 66.50 -29.31
CA MET A 1 -48.88 66.55 -29.23
C MET A 1 -48.40 65.13 -29.53
N ILE A 2 -47.85 64.78 -30.70
CA ILE A 2 -46.66 65.33 -31.40
C ILE A 2 -45.45 65.36 -30.44
N THR A 3 -44.24 64.80 -30.67
CA THR A 3 -43.58 63.97 -31.73
C THR A 3 -43.37 62.50 -31.25
N GLY A 4 -42.65 61.57 -31.91
CA GLY A 4 -42.14 61.48 -33.30
C GLY A 4 -40.62 61.18 -33.46
N VAL A 5 -40.29 60.05 -34.13
CA VAL A 5 -39.00 59.65 -34.78
C VAL A 5 -37.77 59.33 -33.89
N GLU A 6 -37.26 58.10 -33.97
CA GLU A 6 -35.91 57.80 -34.56
C GLU A 6 -35.69 56.29 -34.78
N ALA A 7 -34.90 55.95 -35.81
CA ALA A 7 -34.52 54.59 -36.16
C ALA A 7 -32.99 54.42 -36.07
N GLY A 8 -32.53 53.45 -35.29
CA GLY A 8 -31.10 53.17 -35.12
C GLY A 8 -30.82 51.67 -35.18
N GLY A 9 -30.21 51.22 -36.28
CA GLY A 9 -29.82 49.82 -36.45
C GLY A 9 -28.52 49.51 -35.68
N ALA A 10 -28.53 48.44 -34.88
CA ALA A 10 -27.32 47.91 -34.24
C ALA A 10 -27.22 46.39 -34.47
N ARG A 11 -26.17 45.97 -35.16
CA ARG A 11 -25.86 44.55 -35.38
C ARG A 11 -25.31 43.94 -34.08
N GLY A 12 -26.18 43.29 -33.31
CA GLY A 12 -25.78 42.52 -32.12
C GLY A 12 -25.08 41.22 -32.47
N GLY A 13 -23.81 41.29 -32.90
CA GLY A 13 -22.96 40.11 -33.03
C GLY A 13 -22.63 39.53 -31.66
N LEU A 14 -22.89 38.24 -31.46
CA LEU A 14 -22.48 37.53 -30.24
C LEU A 14 -20.93 37.53 -30.15
N PRO A 15 -20.34 37.82 -28.98
CA PRO A 15 -18.90 37.75 -28.81
C PRO A 15 -18.44 36.29 -28.96
N VAL A 16 -17.58 36.05 -29.95
CA VAL A 16 -16.88 34.77 -30.09
C VAL A 16 -15.95 34.62 -28.88
N PRO A 17 -16.03 33.53 -28.09
CA PRO A 17 -15.09 33.32 -27.00
C PRO A 17 -13.70 33.13 -27.60
N GLU A 18 -12.75 33.95 -27.17
CA GLU A 18 -11.33 33.80 -27.55
C GLU A 18 -10.87 32.36 -27.25
N ALA A 19 -10.06 31.81 -28.15
CA ALA A 19 -9.46 30.49 -27.98
C ALA A 19 -8.49 30.52 -26.79
N GLY A 20 -9.03 30.30 -25.60
CA GLY A 20 -8.29 30.23 -24.35
C GLY A 20 -7.17 29.22 -24.50
N THR A 21 -5.93 29.70 -24.43
CA THR A 21 -4.74 28.85 -24.50
C THR A 21 -4.85 27.78 -23.42
N VAL A 22 -5.02 26.53 -23.85
CA VAL A 22 -5.00 25.36 -22.97
C VAL A 22 -3.57 25.24 -22.45
N ARG A 23 -3.27 25.97 -21.37
CA ARG A 23 -2.02 25.85 -20.64
C ARG A 23 -1.85 24.39 -20.27
N SER A 24 -0.88 23.75 -20.89
CA SER A 24 -0.50 22.37 -20.59
C SER A 24 -0.17 22.29 -19.11
N VAL A 25 -1.10 21.74 -18.33
CA VAL A 25 -0.89 21.48 -16.91
C VAL A 25 0.11 20.35 -16.83
N ALA A 26 1.39 20.71 -16.78
CA ALA A 26 2.49 19.77 -16.65
C ALA A 26 2.15 18.80 -15.52
N PRO A 27 2.16 17.47 -15.77
CA PRO A 27 1.59 16.51 -14.84
C PRO A 27 2.32 16.62 -13.51
N ARG A 28 1.61 17.10 -12.48
CA ARG A 28 2.17 17.18 -11.12
C ARG A 28 2.58 15.76 -10.75
N ARG A 29 3.91 15.54 -10.65
CA ARG A 29 4.48 14.28 -10.16
C ARG A 29 4.20 14.19 -8.66
N GLU A 30 2.96 13.84 -8.32
CA GLU A 30 2.45 13.62 -6.97
C GLU A 30 3.43 12.71 -6.20
N PRO A 31 4.25 13.24 -5.26
CA PRO A 31 5.46 12.55 -4.81
C PRO A 31 5.19 11.20 -4.10
N TRP A 32 3.99 11.03 -3.57
CA TRP A 32 3.52 9.83 -2.88
C TRP A 32 3.23 8.64 -3.81
N LEU A 33 3.22 8.83 -5.13
CA LEU A 33 3.12 7.77 -6.13
C LEU A 33 4.48 7.20 -6.57
N THR A 34 5.60 7.73 -6.05
CA THR A 34 6.91 7.16 -6.34
C THR A 34 7.05 5.76 -5.73
N THR A 35 7.64 4.83 -6.47
CA THR A 35 7.90 3.45 -5.99
C THR A 35 8.72 3.43 -4.70
N ARG A 36 9.54 4.48 -4.47
CA ARG A 36 10.27 4.69 -3.22
C ARG A 36 9.34 4.92 -2.02
N ALA A 37 8.32 5.78 -2.12
CA ALA A 37 7.35 6.02 -1.02
C ALA A 37 6.42 4.82 -0.72
N LEU A 38 6.24 3.93 -1.69
CA LEU A 38 5.56 2.64 -1.53
C LEU A 38 6.41 1.64 -0.73
N ILE A 39 7.70 1.52 -1.08
CA ILE A 39 8.59 0.46 -0.60
C ILE A 39 9.35 0.85 0.68
N SER A 40 9.78 2.11 0.84
CA SER A 40 10.71 2.45 1.91
C SER A 40 10.14 2.29 3.33
N PRO A 41 8.91 2.69 3.68
CA PRO A 41 8.44 2.52 5.06
C PRO A 41 8.28 1.06 5.51
N PRO A 42 7.64 0.13 4.75
CA PRO A 42 7.55 -1.27 5.17
C PRO A 42 8.90 -1.98 5.13
N VAL A 43 9.80 -1.64 4.20
CA VAL A 43 11.16 -2.21 4.19
C VAL A 43 11.95 -1.74 5.42
N LEU A 44 11.88 -0.47 5.80
CA LEU A 44 12.50 0.02 7.04
C LEU A 44 11.94 -0.67 8.28
N ALA A 45 10.62 -0.92 8.34
CA ALA A 45 10.01 -1.67 9.44
C ALA A 45 10.51 -3.12 9.51
N VAL A 46 10.64 -3.81 8.36
CA VAL A 46 11.19 -5.17 8.29
C VAL A 46 12.67 -5.20 8.65
N LEU A 47 13.48 -4.26 8.14
CA LEU A 47 14.90 -4.17 8.49
C LEU A 47 15.11 -3.87 9.98
N ALA A 48 14.31 -2.98 10.57
CA ALA A 48 14.33 -2.72 12.01
C ALA A 48 13.92 -3.98 12.82
N ALA A 49 12.90 -4.71 12.38
CA ALA A 49 12.50 -5.97 13.00
C ALA A 49 13.61 -7.05 12.90
N VAL A 50 14.30 -7.16 11.76
CA VAL A 50 15.46 -8.04 11.59
C VAL A 50 16.62 -7.63 12.49
N ALA A 51 16.91 -6.33 12.61
CA ALA A 51 17.94 -5.82 13.52
C ALA A 51 17.61 -6.11 15.00
N VAL A 52 16.37 -5.88 15.42
CA VAL A 52 15.90 -6.24 16.78
C VAL A 52 15.98 -7.75 17.01
N ALA A 53 15.58 -8.57 16.03
CA ALA A 53 15.72 -10.03 16.11
C ALA A 53 17.18 -10.46 16.25
N ALA A 54 18.09 -9.88 15.46
CA ALA A 54 19.53 -10.16 15.55
C ALA A 54 20.10 -9.77 16.93
N VAL A 55 19.74 -8.60 17.46
CA VAL A 55 20.13 -8.18 18.83
C VAL A 55 19.61 -9.17 19.87
N LEU A 56 18.36 -9.61 19.79
CA LEU A 56 17.79 -10.61 20.71
C LEU A 56 18.47 -11.98 20.61
N LEU A 57 18.87 -12.39 19.40
CA LEU A 57 19.56 -13.65 19.15
C LEU A 57 21.01 -13.65 19.66
N VAL A 58 21.70 -12.51 19.56
CA VAL A 58 23.11 -12.38 19.99
C VAL A 58 23.22 -12.03 21.48
N ALA A 59 22.49 -11.03 21.97
CA ALA A 59 22.69 -10.49 23.32
C ALA A 59 22.26 -11.44 24.47
N PHE A 60 21.41 -12.44 24.18
CA PHE A 60 20.87 -13.36 25.18
C PHE A 60 21.24 -14.84 24.93
N ASP A 61 22.21 -15.10 24.06
CA ASP A 61 22.47 -16.45 23.51
C ASP A 61 21.17 -17.10 22.94
N GLY A 62 20.34 -16.24 22.34
CA GLY A 62 19.05 -16.61 21.77
C GLY A 62 19.21 -17.57 20.59
N ALA A 63 20.30 -17.49 19.84
CA ALA A 63 20.59 -18.40 18.73
C ALA A 63 20.64 -19.88 19.19
N ALA A 64 21.40 -20.20 20.25
CA ALA A 64 21.44 -21.55 20.81
C ALA A 64 20.10 -21.92 21.47
N TYR A 65 19.50 -20.98 22.22
CA TYR A 65 18.24 -21.23 22.91
C TYR A 65 17.06 -21.54 21.97
N TYR A 66 16.83 -20.73 20.92
CA TYR A 66 15.69 -20.88 20.02
C TYR A 66 15.90 -21.96 18.94
N SER A 67 17.14 -22.35 18.63
CA SER A 67 17.42 -23.52 17.79
C SER A 67 17.31 -24.85 18.55
N SER A 68 17.52 -24.86 19.88
CA SER A 68 17.40 -26.09 20.69
C SER A 68 16.01 -26.75 20.58
N PRO A 69 15.89 -28.09 20.51
CA PRO A 69 14.60 -28.77 20.43
C PRO A 69 13.66 -28.41 21.59
N LEU A 70 12.36 -28.24 21.31
CA LEU A 70 11.36 -27.81 22.31
C LEU A 70 11.32 -28.68 23.58
N ARG A 71 11.67 -29.97 23.47
CA ARG A 71 11.74 -30.94 24.57
C ARG A 71 12.94 -30.71 25.50
N THR A 72 14.10 -30.32 24.96
CA THR A 72 15.35 -30.13 25.72
C THR A 72 15.65 -28.67 26.06
N ARG A 73 14.96 -27.71 25.42
CA ARG A 73 15.05 -26.27 25.66
C ARG A 73 14.92 -25.85 27.13
N GLY A 74 14.26 -26.66 27.96
CA GLY A 74 14.14 -26.44 29.41
C GLY A 74 15.48 -26.46 30.17
N TYR A 75 16.47 -27.22 29.67
CA TYR A 75 17.79 -27.38 30.29
C TYR A 75 18.80 -26.31 29.87
N HIS A 76 18.48 -25.48 28.88
CA HIS A 76 19.37 -24.43 28.40
C HIS A 76 19.55 -23.32 29.45
N PRO A 77 20.76 -22.80 29.72
CA PRO A 77 20.96 -21.77 30.75
C PRO A 77 20.11 -20.52 30.52
N ALA A 78 19.97 -20.08 29.26
CA ALA A 78 19.12 -18.94 28.88
C ALA A 78 17.61 -19.17 29.13
N HIS A 79 17.14 -20.41 29.39
CA HIS A 79 15.73 -20.71 29.59
C HIS A 79 15.11 -19.94 30.76
N ARG A 80 15.87 -19.70 31.83
CA ARG A 80 15.39 -18.93 33.00
C ARG A 80 15.00 -17.49 32.64
N LEU A 81 15.67 -16.89 31.65
CA LEU A 81 15.46 -15.51 31.20
C LEU A 81 14.46 -15.43 30.03
N LEU A 82 14.62 -16.29 29.03
CA LEU A 82 13.91 -16.21 27.75
C LEU A 82 12.58 -16.96 27.68
N ARG A 83 12.26 -17.84 28.66
CA ARG A 83 10.92 -18.43 28.77
C ARG A 83 9.85 -17.33 28.94
N PRO A 84 8.57 -17.57 28.58
CA PRO A 84 7.52 -16.53 28.67
C PRO A 84 7.39 -15.89 30.07
N SER A 85 7.57 -16.69 31.13
CA SER A 85 7.57 -16.28 32.55
C SER A 85 8.97 -15.98 33.11
N GLY A 86 9.97 -15.76 32.26
CA GLY A 86 11.29 -15.25 32.63
C GLY A 86 11.31 -13.72 32.54
N SER A 87 12.29 -13.06 33.15
CA SER A 87 12.34 -11.59 33.18
C SER A 87 12.41 -10.96 31.78
N ALA A 88 13.28 -11.49 30.90
CA ALA A 88 13.39 -11.02 29.53
C ALA A 88 12.17 -11.43 28.68
N GLY A 89 11.68 -12.67 28.82
CA GLY A 89 10.46 -13.12 28.15
C GLY A 89 9.23 -12.27 28.50
N HIS A 90 9.02 -11.97 29.78
CA HIS A 90 7.89 -11.15 30.23
C HIS A 90 8.01 -9.69 29.74
N LEU A 91 9.22 -9.12 29.74
CA LEU A 91 9.47 -7.80 29.17
C LEU A 91 9.16 -7.76 27.66
N LEU A 92 9.54 -8.80 26.90
CA LEU A 92 9.19 -8.94 25.48
C LEU A 92 7.67 -9.04 25.27
N GLY A 93 6.94 -9.68 26.18
CA GLY A 93 5.47 -9.75 26.16
C GLY A 93 4.82 -8.38 26.38
N ILE A 94 5.24 -7.64 27.42
CA ILE A 94 4.76 -6.28 27.69
C ILE A 94 5.11 -5.33 26.54
N ALA A 95 6.37 -5.33 26.10
CA ALA A 95 6.83 -4.47 25.00
C ALA A 95 6.10 -4.80 23.69
N GLY A 96 5.92 -6.09 23.38
CA GLY A 96 5.13 -6.55 22.24
C GLY A 96 3.68 -6.07 22.28
N LEU A 97 3.01 -6.21 23.44
CA LEU A 97 1.64 -5.74 23.64
C LEU A 97 1.52 -4.21 23.51
N LEU A 98 2.45 -3.44 24.09
CA LEU A 98 2.47 -1.97 23.99
C LEU A 98 2.72 -1.51 22.55
N VAL A 99 3.67 -2.12 21.85
CA VAL A 99 3.95 -1.84 20.43
C VAL A 99 2.75 -2.22 19.56
N MET A 100 2.10 -3.36 19.81
CA MET A 100 0.86 -3.74 19.13
C MET A 100 -0.27 -2.75 19.41
N ALA A 101 -0.50 -2.34 20.66
CA ALA A 101 -1.48 -1.30 21.01
C ALA A 101 -1.16 0.03 20.30
N GLY A 102 0.11 0.30 20.01
CA GLY A 102 0.58 1.36 19.10
C GLY A 102 -0.16 1.42 17.76
N THR A 103 -0.57 0.28 17.19
CA THR A 103 -1.35 0.22 15.94
C THR A 103 -2.72 0.87 16.07
N LEU A 104 -3.32 0.89 17.27
CA LEU A 104 -4.64 1.47 17.54
C LEU A 104 -4.63 3.01 17.61
N LEU A 105 -3.46 3.66 17.72
CA LEU A 105 -3.39 5.12 17.67
C LEU A 105 -3.76 5.67 16.29
N TYR A 106 -3.53 4.94 15.19
CA TYR A 106 -3.93 5.38 13.84
C TYR A 106 -5.46 5.55 13.68
N PRO A 107 -6.30 4.51 13.95
CA PRO A 107 -7.75 4.68 13.91
C PRO A 107 -8.27 5.63 14.99
N LEU A 108 -7.64 5.67 16.18
CA LEU A 108 -8.01 6.62 17.24
C LEU A 108 -7.79 8.08 16.79
N ARG A 109 -6.62 8.39 16.21
CA ARG A 109 -6.28 9.72 15.64
C ARG A 109 -7.19 10.12 14.47
N LYS A 110 -7.79 9.15 13.77
CA LYS A 110 -8.80 9.41 12.73
C LYS A 110 -10.18 9.77 13.32
N ARG A 111 -10.49 9.34 14.56
CA ARG A 111 -11.79 9.55 15.23
C ARG A 111 -11.77 10.68 16.26
N ALA A 112 -10.64 10.90 16.94
CA ALA A 112 -10.49 11.86 18.02
C ALA A 112 -10.08 13.26 17.52
N ARG A 113 -10.97 14.25 17.68
CA ARG A 113 -10.72 15.66 17.37
C ARG A 113 -9.42 16.25 17.99
N PRO A 114 -9.05 16.01 19.26
CA PRO A 114 -7.81 16.58 19.81
C PRO A 114 -6.54 16.03 19.14
N LEU A 115 -6.52 14.74 18.79
CA LEU A 115 -5.37 14.12 18.11
C LEU A 115 -5.27 14.51 16.62
N ALA A 116 -6.29 15.15 16.04
CA ALA A 116 -6.26 15.58 14.65
C ALA A 116 -5.14 16.61 14.35
N ARG A 117 -4.72 17.38 15.37
CA ARG A 117 -3.59 18.33 15.31
C ARG A 117 -2.22 17.65 15.40
N ALA A 118 -2.15 16.44 15.94
CA ALA A 118 -0.88 15.71 16.06
C ALA A 118 -0.49 15.11 14.71
N GLY A 119 0.61 15.60 14.14
CA GLY A 119 1.34 14.99 13.01
C GLY A 119 0.61 14.89 11.67
N ARG A 120 1.39 14.66 10.61
CA ARG A 120 0.88 14.42 9.24
C ARG A 120 0.28 13.00 9.15
N LEU A 121 -0.88 12.88 8.50
CA LEU A 121 -1.60 11.59 8.36
C LEU A 121 -0.76 10.43 7.76
N PRO A 122 0.16 10.63 6.79
CA PRO A 122 1.03 9.55 6.31
C PRO A 122 1.94 8.97 7.40
N GLY A 123 2.53 9.81 8.26
CA GLY A 123 3.44 9.35 9.33
C GLY A 123 2.74 8.46 10.35
N TRP A 124 1.46 8.72 10.68
CA TRP A 124 0.67 7.83 11.54
C TRP A 124 0.42 6.44 10.91
N LEU A 125 0.30 6.36 9.58
CA LEU A 125 0.18 5.09 8.88
C LEU A 125 1.52 4.35 8.82
N GLU A 126 2.63 5.08 8.72
CA GLU A 126 3.99 4.52 8.79
C GLU A 126 4.29 3.95 10.19
N VAL A 127 3.93 4.68 11.26
CA VAL A 127 3.98 4.18 12.65
C VAL A 127 3.07 2.96 12.83
N HIS A 128 1.85 2.97 12.30
CA HIS A 128 0.95 1.80 12.36
C HIS A 128 1.55 0.56 11.68
N VAL A 129 2.15 0.70 10.50
CA VAL A 129 2.85 -0.40 9.81
C VAL A 129 4.07 -0.87 10.62
N PHE A 130 4.87 0.06 11.15
CA PHE A 130 6.03 -0.26 11.99
C PHE A 130 5.63 -1.06 13.24
N CYS A 131 4.66 -0.57 14.00
CA CYS A 131 4.07 -1.26 15.15
C CYS A 131 3.47 -2.62 14.77
N GLY A 132 2.81 -2.71 13.61
CA GLY A 132 2.21 -3.94 13.10
C GLY A 132 3.21 -5.02 12.64
N VAL A 133 4.49 -4.67 12.50
CA VAL A 133 5.59 -5.62 12.21
C VAL A 133 6.39 -5.92 13.47
N LEU A 134 6.80 -4.89 14.21
CA LEU A 134 7.65 -5.03 15.40
C LEU A 134 6.90 -5.68 16.59
N GLY A 135 5.61 -5.37 16.78
CA GLY A 135 4.81 -5.94 17.86
C GLY A 135 4.71 -7.47 17.76
N PRO A 136 4.25 -8.03 16.62
CA PRO A 136 4.24 -9.46 16.39
C PRO A 136 5.60 -10.15 16.53
N LEU A 137 6.71 -9.50 16.12
CA LEU A 137 8.06 -10.03 16.33
C LEU A 137 8.37 -10.24 17.83
N LEU A 138 8.14 -9.21 18.66
CA LEU A 138 8.39 -9.28 20.10
C LEU A 138 7.50 -10.33 20.77
N VAL A 139 6.24 -10.45 20.35
CA VAL A 139 5.32 -11.51 20.80
C VAL A 139 5.82 -12.90 20.37
N THR A 140 6.35 -13.08 19.16
CA THR A 140 6.95 -14.35 18.73
C THR A 140 8.07 -14.78 19.68
N PHE A 141 9.00 -13.89 20.00
CA PHE A 141 10.08 -14.18 20.94
C PHE A 141 9.55 -14.44 22.37
N HIS A 142 8.57 -13.66 22.84
CA HIS A 142 7.90 -13.90 24.13
C HIS A 142 7.33 -15.32 24.25
N THR A 143 6.67 -15.86 23.20
CA THR A 143 6.14 -17.24 23.23
C THR A 143 7.22 -18.33 23.33
N SER A 144 8.52 -17.99 23.21
CA SER A 144 9.60 -18.97 23.07
C SER A 144 9.36 -19.98 21.94
N PHE A 145 8.65 -19.58 20.86
CA PHE A 145 8.20 -20.44 19.76
C PHE A 145 7.40 -21.68 20.23
N LYS A 146 6.66 -21.56 21.34
CA LYS A 146 5.76 -22.60 21.87
C LYS A 146 4.31 -22.28 21.50
N PHE A 147 3.81 -22.94 20.47
CA PHE A 147 2.44 -22.77 19.98
C PHE A 147 1.57 -23.97 20.41
N ASN A 148 0.89 -23.84 21.57
CA ASN A 148 0.01 -24.88 22.11
C ASN A 148 -1.41 -24.36 22.33
N GLY A 149 -2.41 -25.18 21.99
CA GLY A 149 -3.83 -24.90 22.26
C GLY A 149 -4.34 -23.57 21.69
N ILE A 150 -5.15 -22.86 22.48
CA ILE A 150 -5.79 -21.59 22.09
C ILE A 150 -4.75 -20.49 21.77
N VAL A 151 -3.56 -20.54 22.39
CA VAL A 151 -2.46 -19.58 22.14
C VAL A 151 -1.98 -19.65 20.68
N SER A 152 -2.02 -20.83 20.06
CA SER A 152 -1.69 -20.99 18.63
C SER A 152 -2.66 -20.22 17.74
N VAL A 153 -3.96 -20.22 18.06
CA VAL A 153 -4.99 -19.49 17.30
C VAL A 153 -4.77 -17.98 17.42
N ALA A 154 -4.46 -17.51 18.64
CA ALA A 154 -4.09 -16.11 18.90
C ALA A 154 -2.90 -15.67 18.04
N TYR A 155 -1.84 -16.49 18.05
CA TYR A 155 -0.60 -16.23 17.32
C TYR A 155 -0.82 -16.18 15.81
N TRP A 156 -1.50 -17.17 15.23
CA TRP A 156 -1.76 -17.19 13.78
C TRP A 156 -2.73 -16.09 13.34
N SER A 157 -3.71 -15.71 14.18
CA SER A 157 -4.53 -14.52 13.95
C SER A 157 -3.68 -13.25 13.88
N MET A 158 -2.78 -13.04 14.84
CA MET A 158 -1.85 -11.90 14.86
C MET A 158 -0.96 -11.86 13.60
N VAL A 159 -0.39 -13.00 13.20
CA VAL A 159 0.42 -13.10 11.98
C VAL A 159 -0.40 -12.77 10.73
N LEU A 160 -1.63 -13.30 10.63
CA LEU A 160 -2.54 -13.02 9.51
C LEU A 160 -2.94 -11.54 9.44
N VAL A 161 -3.19 -10.89 10.58
CA VAL A 161 -3.41 -9.44 10.68
C VAL A 161 -2.18 -8.66 10.19
N SER A 162 -0.99 -9.00 10.67
CA SER A 162 0.27 -8.34 10.27
C SER A 162 0.52 -8.45 8.76
N VAL A 163 0.45 -9.67 8.21
CA VAL A 163 0.66 -9.94 6.77
C VAL A 163 -0.40 -9.24 5.91
N SER A 164 -1.69 -9.30 6.30
CA SER A 164 -2.75 -8.60 5.57
C SER A 164 -2.62 -7.07 5.65
N GLY A 165 -1.93 -6.51 6.66
CA GLY A 165 -1.60 -5.09 6.75
C GLY A 165 -0.77 -4.57 5.56
N PHE A 166 0.16 -5.37 5.04
CA PHE A 166 0.94 -5.01 3.85
C PHE A 166 0.06 -4.89 2.60
N VAL A 167 -0.91 -5.80 2.42
CA VAL A 167 -1.91 -5.73 1.35
C VAL A 167 -2.76 -4.47 1.50
N GLY A 168 -3.17 -4.15 2.73
CA GLY A 168 -3.88 -2.91 3.06
C GLY A 168 -3.10 -1.65 2.67
N ARG A 169 -1.81 -1.57 3.02
CA ARG A 169 -0.92 -0.47 2.64
C ARG A 169 -0.76 -0.36 1.11
N TYR A 170 -0.58 -1.48 0.42
CA TYR A 170 -0.46 -1.52 -1.04
C TYR A 170 -1.71 -0.97 -1.75
N LEU A 171 -2.90 -1.40 -1.29
CA LEU A 171 -4.18 -0.92 -1.82
C LEU A 171 -4.42 0.55 -1.46
N PHE A 172 -4.13 0.96 -0.22
CA PHE A 172 -4.33 2.33 0.27
C PHE A 172 -3.59 3.38 -0.57
N VAL A 173 -2.35 3.12 -0.98
CA VAL A 173 -1.56 4.06 -1.79
C VAL A 173 -2.04 4.12 -3.26
N ARG A 174 -2.81 3.13 -3.73
CA ARG A 174 -3.37 3.12 -5.11
C ARG A 174 -4.77 3.75 -5.21
N ILE A 175 -5.40 4.16 -4.11
CA ILE A 175 -6.80 4.66 -4.07
C ILE A 175 -6.87 6.19 -3.87
N PRO A 176 -7.56 6.93 -4.76
CA PRO A 176 -7.95 8.33 -4.53
C PRO A 176 -8.85 8.47 -3.30
N ARG A 177 -8.61 9.51 -2.49
CA ARG A 177 -9.15 9.62 -1.12
C ARG A 177 -10.67 9.82 -1.01
N THR A 178 -11.36 10.16 -2.10
CA THR A 178 -12.79 10.47 -2.13
C THR A 178 -13.45 9.86 -3.37
N GLN A 179 -14.78 9.65 -3.34
CA GLN A 179 -15.48 9.08 -4.50
C GLN A 179 -15.50 10.04 -5.69
N ARG A 180 -15.86 11.32 -5.46
CA ARG A 180 -15.70 12.40 -6.45
C ARG A 180 -14.25 12.51 -6.95
N GLY A 181 -13.26 12.40 -6.07
CA GLY A 181 -11.84 12.41 -6.47
C GLY A 181 -11.40 11.16 -7.23
N ALA A 182 -12.11 10.04 -7.13
CA ALA A 182 -11.87 8.85 -7.95
C ALA A 182 -12.54 8.96 -9.33
N GLU A 183 -13.73 9.56 -9.40
CA GLU A 183 -14.41 9.87 -10.67
C GLU A 183 -13.66 10.96 -11.46
N VAL A 184 -13.25 12.04 -10.79
CA VAL A 184 -12.41 13.09 -11.37
C VAL A 184 -11.07 12.52 -11.80
N ALA A 185 -10.36 11.78 -10.95
CA ALA A 185 -9.10 11.16 -11.36
C ALA A 185 -9.27 10.13 -12.48
N ALA A 186 -10.41 9.45 -12.62
CA ALA A 186 -10.69 8.57 -13.76
C ALA A 186 -10.88 9.38 -15.05
N ARG A 187 -11.60 10.51 -14.98
CA ARG A 187 -11.77 11.43 -16.12
C ARG A 187 -10.45 12.07 -16.55
N GLU A 188 -9.70 12.65 -15.61
CA GLU A 188 -8.36 13.24 -15.86
C GLU A 188 -7.39 12.23 -16.50
N VAL A 189 -7.45 10.96 -16.06
CA VAL A 189 -6.62 9.87 -16.62
C VAL A 189 -7.04 9.50 -18.05
N GLU A 190 -8.34 9.50 -18.34
CA GLU A 190 -8.89 9.21 -19.67
C GLU A 190 -8.64 10.39 -20.64
N GLU A 191 -8.90 11.63 -20.21
CA GLU A 191 -8.60 12.86 -20.95
C GLU A 191 -7.09 12.96 -21.28
N ARG A 192 -6.22 12.66 -20.30
CA ARG A 192 -4.77 12.61 -20.56
C ARG A 192 -4.40 11.46 -21.51
N ALA A 193 -5.03 10.30 -21.40
CA ALA A 193 -4.82 9.22 -22.35
C ALA A 193 -5.27 9.61 -23.77
N GLN A 194 -6.36 10.35 -23.93
CA GLN A 194 -6.87 10.84 -25.22
C GLN A 194 -5.93 11.89 -25.84
N SER A 195 -5.46 12.88 -25.07
CA SER A 195 -4.45 13.83 -25.58
C SER A 195 -3.15 13.15 -26.02
N LEU A 196 -2.67 12.15 -25.27
CA LEU A 196 -1.52 11.33 -25.68
C LEU A 196 -1.75 10.52 -26.96
N ARG A 197 -3.01 10.15 -27.27
CA ARG A 197 -3.36 9.49 -28.54
C ARG A 197 -3.30 10.49 -29.70
N GLN A 198 -3.72 11.74 -29.49
CA GLN A 198 -3.59 12.80 -30.49
C GLN A 198 -2.11 13.11 -30.75
N GLU A 199 -1.32 13.32 -29.70
CA GLU A 199 0.14 13.54 -29.78
C GLU A 199 0.86 12.42 -30.57
N LEU A 200 0.44 11.15 -30.41
CA LEU A 200 0.94 10.00 -31.17
C LEU A 200 0.52 9.99 -32.65
N LEU A 201 -0.66 10.52 -32.99
CA LEU A 201 -1.12 10.65 -34.38
C LEU A 201 -0.41 11.81 -35.08
N ASP A 202 -0.18 12.91 -34.38
CA ASP A 202 0.54 14.09 -34.87
C ASP A 202 2.03 13.81 -35.12
N THR A 203 2.60 12.84 -34.41
CA THR A 203 4.01 12.38 -34.57
C THR A 203 4.28 11.75 -35.97
N THR A 204 3.29 11.67 -36.86
CA THR A 204 3.44 11.20 -38.27
C THR A 204 4.05 9.80 -38.36
N LEU A 205 3.59 8.89 -37.49
CA LEU A 205 4.05 7.49 -37.47
C LEU A 205 3.48 6.69 -38.65
N PRO A 206 4.23 5.73 -39.22
CA PRO A 206 3.69 4.82 -40.23
C PRO A 206 2.48 4.05 -39.69
N THR A 207 1.49 3.78 -40.55
CA THR A 207 0.25 3.07 -40.17
C THR A 207 0.50 1.70 -39.54
N GLU A 208 1.56 1.01 -39.98
CA GLU A 208 2.03 -0.27 -39.43
C GLU A 208 2.61 -0.15 -38.00
N VAL A 209 3.12 1.02 -37.62
CA VAL A 209 3.58 1.28 -36.25
C VAL A 209 2.39 1.59 -35.35
N LEU A 210 1.41 2.36 -35.84
CA LEU A 210 0.17 2.67 -35.12
C LEU A 210 -0.65 1.39 -34.84
N SER A 211 -0.79 0.48 -35.82
CA SER A 211 -1.51 -0.79 -35.65
C SER A 211 -0.89 -1.68 -34.56
N ARG A 212 0.44 -1.72 -34.48
CA ARG A 212 1.20 -2.45 -33.45
C ARG A 212 1.08 -1.81 -32.07
N ILE A 213 1.02 -0.48 -31.98
CA ILE A 213 0.74 0.25 -30.74
C ILE A 213 -0.67 -0.09 -30.23
N GLU A 214 -1.69 -0.09 -31.11
CA GLU A 214 -3.05 -0.47 -30.73
C GLU A 214 -3.21 -1.96 -30.38
N ALA A 215 -2.40 -2.85 -30.97
CA ALA A 215 -2.32 -4.24 -30.58
C ALA A 215 -1.70 -4.40 -29.17
N PHE A 216 -0.61 -3.67 -28.89
CA PHE A 216 0.01 -3.61 -27.56
C PHE A 216 -0.94 -3.05 -26.50
N GLU A 217 -1.68 -1.99 -26.79
CA GLU A 217 -2.68 -1.44 -25.86
C GLU A 217 -3.75 -2.48 -25.50
N ARG A 218 -4.30 -3.19 -26.50
CA ARG A 218 -5.29 -4.28 -26.31
C ARG A 218 -4.76 -5.46 -25.50
N ASP A 219 -3.45 -5.74 -25.57
CA ASP A 219 -2.78 -6.85 -24.88
C ASP A 219 -2.25 -6.48 -23.46
N VAL A 220 -2.33 -5.20 -23.09
CA VAL A 220 -1.81 -4.65 -21.83
C VAL A 220 -2.90 -4.05 -20.93
N VAL A 221 -3.97 -3.53 -21.53
CA VAL A 221 -5.14 -2.97 -20.87
C VAL A 221 -6.26 -4.02 -20.84
N PRO A 222 -6.84 -4.34 -19.67
CA PRO A 222 -8.00 -5.25 -19.61
C PRO A 222 -9.17 -4.71 -20.45
N PRO A 223 -9.89 -5.55 -21.22
CA PRO A 223 -11.01 -5.10 -22.03
C PRO A 223 -12.11 -4.42 -21.18
N PRO A 224 -12.80 -3.39 -21.70
CA PRO A 224 -13.94 -2.78 -21.03
C PRO A 224 -14.98 -3.82 -20.61
N GLY A 225 -15.51 -3.70 -19.39
CA GLY A 225 -16.48 -4.64 -18.82
C GLY A 225 -15.89 -5.94 -18.22
N VAL A 226 -14.66 -6.33 -18.56
CA VAL A 226 -14.01 -7.51 -17.98
C VAL A 226 -13.44 -7.19 -16.60
N ARG A 227 -13.64 -8.07 -15.61
CA ARG A 227 -13.08 -7.90 -14.26
C ARG A 227 -11.54 -7.99 -14.31
N PRO A 228 -10.79 -6.94 -13.90
CA PRO A 228 -9.33 -6.97 -13.96
C PRO A 228 -8.73 -8.06 -13.06
N SER A 229 -7.72 -8.77 -13.58
CA SER A 229 -7.10 -9.91 -12.88
C SER A 229 -6.23 -9.48 -11.71
N LEU A 230 -6.22 -10.25 -10.62
CA LEU A 230 -5.37 -9.93 -9.46
C LEU A 230 -3.87 -9.97 -9.82
N ALA A 231 -3.46 -10.95 -10.62
CA ALA A 231 -2.10 -11.02 -11.15
C ALA A 231 -1.74 -9.75 -11.96
N GLY A 232 -2.67 -9.21 -12.75
CA GLY A 232 -2.45 -7.99 -13.52
C GLY A 232 -2.35 -6.70 -12.68
N LEU A 233 -2.90 -6.69 -11.47
CA LEU A 233 -2.74 -5.60 -10.49
C LEU A 233 -1.33 -5.60 -9.86
N PHE A 234 -0.80 -6.77 -9.52
CA PHE A 234 0.51 -6.90 -8.84
C PHE A 234 1.69 -7.01 -9.80
N ALA A 235 1.61 -7.88 -10.81
CA ALA A 235 2.70 -8.18 -11.75
C ALA A 235 2.57 -7.44 -13.10
N GLY A 236 1.40 -6.86 -13.41
CA GLY A 236 1.15 -6.28 -14.73
C GLY A 236 2.05 -5.08 -15.07
N ASP A 237 2.58 -4.36 -14.07
CA ASP A 237 3.53 -3.26 -14.29
C ASP A 237 4.90 -3.80 -14.79
N LEU A 238 5.28 -5.02 -14.38
CA LEU A 238 6.45 -5.74 -14.91
C LEU A 238 6.17 -6.31 -16.30
N VAL A 239 5.02 -6.96 -16.49
CA VAL A 239 4.60 -7.50 -17.80
C VAL A 239 4.53 -6.40 -18.86
N THR A 240 4.01 -5.23 -18.51
CA THR A 240 3.95 -4.05 -19.40
C THR A 240 5.36 -3.60 -19.82
N ARG A 241 6.33 -3.56 -18.89
CA ARG A 241 7.72 -3.21 -19.21
C ARG A 241 8.36 -4.22 -20.17
N VAL A 242 8.14 -5.51 -19.96
CA VAL A 242 8.68 -6.59 -20.81
C VAL A 242 8.04 -6.54 -22.21
N LYS A 243 6.71 -6.44 -22.30
CA LYS A 243 5.97 -6.33 -23.57
C LYS A 243 6.38 -5.07 -24.34
N ARG A 244 6.53 -3.92 -23.66
CA ARG A 244 7.02 -2.67 -24.27
C ARG A 244 8.44 -2.85 -24.84
N GLY A 245 9.33 -3.50 -24.09
CA GLY A 245 10.69 -3.81 -24.56
C GLY A 245 10.73 -4.83 -25.71
N ARG A 246 9.63 -5.52 -26.03
CA ARG A 246 9.49 -6.30 -27.26
C ARG A 246 8.98 -5.41 -28.41
N LEU A 247 7.89 -4.68 -28.19
CA LEU A 247 7.31 -3.74 -29.16
C LEU A 247 8.36 -2.76 -29.72
N LEU A 248 9.18 -2.16 -28.86
CA LEU A 248 10.19 -1.20 -29.31
C LEU A 248 11.25 -1.82 -30.24
N ARG A 249 11.69 -3.06 -29.96
CA ARG A 249 12.60 -3.81 -30.85
C ARG A 249 11.93 -4.22 -32.16
N GLU A 250 10.61 -4.39 -32.18
CA GLU A 250 9.85 -4.68 -33.40
C GLU A 250 9.61 -3.44 -34.27
N ILE A 251 9.51 -2.26 -33.66
CA ILE A 251 9.42 -0.96 -34.38
C ILE A 251 10.80 -0.50 -34.85
N GLU A 252 11.86 -0.69 -34.06
CA GLU A 252 13.25 -0.43 -34.43
C GLU A 252 13.66 -1.20 -35.70
N ARG A 253 13.30 -2.49 -35.76
CA ARG A 253 13.47 -3.35 -36.94
C ARG A 253 12.66 -2.91 -38.16
N ALA A 254 11.65 -2.07 -37.98
CA ALA A 254 10.87 -1.48 -39.09
C ALA A 254 11.51 -0.19 -39.64
N GLY A 255 12.70 0.20 -39.17
CA GLY A 255 13.48 1.31 -39.74
C GLY A 255 13.10 2.70 -39.21
N VAL A 256 12.39 2.80 -38.09
CA VAL A 256 12.00 4.08 -37.49
C VAL A 256 13.21 4.76 -36.82
N GLY A 257 13.43 6.04 -37.14
CA GLY A 257 14.50 6.86 -36.57
C GLY A 257 14.45 6.91 -35.04
N HIS A 258 15.62 6.84 -34.39
CA HIS A 258 15.72 6.65 -32.94
C HIS A 258 15.10 7.77 -32.09
N GLU A 259 15.06 9.02 -32.57
CA GLU A 259 14.42 10.14 -31.86
C GLU A 259 12.88 9.98 -31.84
N LEU A 260 12.27 9.79 -33.01
CA LEU A 260 10.83 9.50 -33.16
C LEU A 260 10.42 8.25 -32.37
N LEU A 261 11.25 7.21 -32.38
CA LEU A 261 11.03 5.99 -31.60
C LEU A 261 11.14 6.25 -30.09
N GLY A 262 12.05 7.12 -29.66
CA GLY A 262 12.18 7.59 -28.29
C GLY A 262 10.94 8.33 -27.80
N GLU A 263 10.45 9.30 -28.57
CA GLU A 263 9.24 10.07 -28.28
C GLU A 263 8.00 9.17 -28.24
N ALA A 264 7.74 8.39 -29.29
CA ALA A 264 6.63 7.45 -29.34
C ALA A 264 6.69 6.44 -28.17
N SER A 265 7.87 5.95 -27.80
CA SER A 265 8.04 5.05 -26.64
C SER A 265 7.62 5.67 -25.31
N ARG A 266 7.87 6.99 -25.13
CA ARG A 266 7.50 7.77 -23.95
C ARG A 266 5.98 7.90 -23.87
N LEU A 267 5.36 8.33 -24.97
CA LEU A 267 3.92 8.57 -25.07
C LEU A 267 3.11 7.27 -24.89
N VAL A 268 3.50 6.19 -25.59
CA VAL A 268 2.87 4.86 -25.44
C VAL A 268 3.02 4.32 -24.01
N ALA A 269 4.18 4.52 -23.38
CA ALA A 269 4.39 4.08 -21.99
C ALA A 269 3.54 4.89 -20.99
N GLU A 270 3.40 6.20 -21.17
CA GLU A 270 2.55 7.06 -20.33
C GLU A 270 1.07 6.68 -20.51
N ARG A 271 0.60 6.58 -21.76
CA ARG A 271 -0.80 6.23 -22.10
C ARG A 271 -1.18 4.83 -21.62
N ALA A 272 -0.36 3.81 -21.85
CA ALA A 272 -0.62 2.45 -21.36
C ALA A 272 -0.65 2.37 -19.83
N ALA A 273 0.19 3.15 -19.12
CA ALA A 273 0.16 3.22 -17.67
C ALA A 273 -1.13 3.90 -17.14
N LEU A 274 -1.59 4.94 -17.82
CA LEU A 274 -2.85 5.66 -17.51
C LEU A 274 -4.07 4.75 -17.73
N LEU A 275 -4.21 4.13 -18.90
CA LEU A 275 -5.33 3.23 -19.21
C LEU A 275 -5.40 2.04 -18.24
N ARG A 276 -4.25 1.44 -17.90
CA ARG A 276 -4.18 0.43 -16.82
C ARG A 276 -4.65 1.01 -15.49
N ARG A 277 -4.18 2.20 -15.09
CA ARG A 277 -4.59 2.83 -13.83
C ARG A 277 -6.10 3.06 -13.75
N ALA A 278 -6.74 3.49 -14.85
CA ALA A 278 -8.20 3.61 -14.94
C ALA A 278 -8.88 2.24 -14.75
N ALA A 279 -8.50 1.23 -15.54
CA ALA A 279 -9.08 -0.11 -15.48
C ALA A 279 -8.98 -0.76 -14.08
N TYR A 280 -7.84 -0.59 -13.39
CA TYR A 280 -7.62 -1.17 -12.05
C TYR A 280 -8.19 -0.32 -10.90
N LEU A 281 -8.66 0.92 -11.13
CA LEU A 281 -9.14 1.83 -10.09
C LEU A 281 -10.33 1.24 -9.31
N ALA A 282 -11.38 0.85 -10.03
CA ALA A 282 -12.59 0.27 -9.45
C ALA A 282 -12.29 -1.05 -8.71
N ARG A 283 -11.41 -1.88 -9.29
CA ARG A 283 -10.99 -3.16 -8.69
C ARG A 283 -10.21 -2.95 -7.38
N THR A 284 -9.32 -1.96 -7.34
CA THR A 284 -8.55 -1.61 -6.14
C THR A 284 -9.48 -1.12 -5.02
N LYS A 285 -10.48 -0.28 -5.34
CA LYS A 285 -11.52 0.18 -4.39
C LYS A 285 -12.34 -0.99 -3.81
N GLN A 286 -12.77 -1.94 -4.65
CA GLN A 286 -13.46 -3.16 -4.20
C GLN A 286 -12.60 -3.99 -3.24
N LEU A 287 -11.34 -4.25 -3.61
CA LEU A 287 -10.41 -5.04 -2.80
C LEU A 287 -10.10 -4.38 -1.45
N PHE A 288 -10.02 -3.04 -1.41
CA PHE A 288 -9.82 -2.32 -0.16
C PHE A 288 -11.04 -2.38 0.77
N GLY A 289 -12.27 -2.34 0.20
CA GLY A 289 -13.49 -2.61 0.95
C GLY A 289 -13.49 -4.01 1.58
N LEU A 290 -13.18 -5.03 0.77
CA LEU A 290 -13.06 -6.42 1.22
C LEU A 290 -11.97 -6.58 2.30
N TRP A 291 -10.79 -6.02 2.06
CA TRP A 291 -9.68 -6.02 3.01
C TRP A 291 -10.07 -5.39 4.34
N HIS A 292 -10.76 -4.25 4.34
CA HIS A 292 -11.20 -3.59 5.56
C HIS A 292 -12.21 -4.44 6.36
N VAL A 293 -13.11 -5.16 5.66
CA VAL A 293 -14.08 -6.08 6.27
C VAL A 293 -13.41 -7.29 6.94
N PHE A 294 -12.29 -7.80 6.42
CA PHE A 294 -11.54 -8.89 7.06
C PHE A 294 -10.54 -8.41 8.12
N HIS A 295 -9.76 -7.38 7.81
CA HIS A 295 -8.64 -6.95 8.65
C HIS A 295 -9.12 -6.35 9.98
N VAL A 296 -10.16 -5.51 9.98
CA VAL A 296 -10.61 -4.82 11.21
C VAL A 296 -11.20 -5.79 12.25
N PRO A 297 -12.09 -6.75 11.91
CA PRO A 297 -12.54 -7.76 12.87
C PRO A 297 -11.40 -8.65 13.40
N LEU A 298 -10.45 -9.06 12.55
CA LEU A 298 -9.32 -9.87 12.99
C LEU A 298 -8.40 -9.11 13.96
N VAL A 299 -8.23 -7.79 13.79
CA VAL A 299 -7.56 -6.93 14.79
C VAL A 299 -8.27 -7.01 16.14
N TRP A 300 -9.60 -6.83 16.17
CA TRP A 300 -10.37 -6.91 17.42
C TRP A 300 -10.32 -8.29 18.08
N VAL A 301 -10.44 -9.38 17.31
CA VAL A 301 -10.28 -10.75 17.82
C VAL A 301 -8.88 -10.95 18.40
N THR A 302 -7.83 -10.47 17.72
CA THR A 302 -6.45 -10.57 18.21
C THR A 302 -6.26 -9.83 19.54
N PHE A 303 -6.79 -8.61 19.67
CA PHE A 303 -6.72 -7.85 20.92
C PHE A 303 -7.59 -8.45 22.04
N LEU A 304 -8.75 -9.02 21.72
CA LEU A 304 -9.61 -9.71 22.69
C LEU A 304 -8.89 -10.93 23.28
N ILE A 305 -8.27 -11.77 22.44
CA ILE A 305 -7.54 -12.94 22.91
C ILE A 305 -6.26 -12.52 23.66
N ALA A 306 -5.58 -11.45 23.24
CA ALA A 306 -4.43 -10.91 23.97
C ALA A 306 -4.83 -10.38 25.37
N ALA A 307 -5.96 -9.68 25.48
CA ALA A 307 -6.49 -9.22 26.77
C ALA A 307 -6.86 -10.40 27.68
N LEU A 308 -7.54 -11.42 27.15
CA LEU A 308 -7.84 -12.65 27.88
C LEU A 308 -6.56 -13.36 28.35
N HIS A 309 -5.54 -13.45 27.49
CA HIS A 309 -4.24 -14.04 27.82
C HIS A 309 -3.56 -13.31 29.00
N VAL A 310 -3.57 -11.96 29.00
CA VAL A 310 -3.04 -11.16 30.12
C VAL A 310 -3.84 -11.39 31.41
N VAL A 311 -5.17 -11.39 31.35
CA VAL A 311 -6.03 -11.64 32.53
C VAL A 311 -5.78 -13.04 33.11
N VAL A 312 -5.68 -14.06 32.26
CA VAL A 312 -5.38 -15.44 32.68
C VAL A 312 -3.96 -15.54 33.28
N ALA A 313 -2.97 -14.88 32.69
CA ALA A 313 -1.59 -14.87 33.21
C ALA A 313 -1.49 -14.16 34.58
N LEU A 314 -2.25 -13.08 34.79
CA LEU A 314 -2.38 -12.39 36.08
C LEU A 314 -3.07 -13.29 37.11
N TYR A 315 -4.20 -13.90 36.75
CA TYR A 315 -4.99 -14.75 37.65
C TYR A 315 -4.21 -15.98 38.16
N PHE A 316 -3.47 -16.66 37.29
CA PHE A 316 -2.63 -17.80 37.68
C PHE A 316 -1.25 -17.39 38.25
N GLY A 317 -1.03 -16.11 38.57
CA GLY A 317 0.19 -15.65 39.24
C GLY A 317 1.46 -15.64 38.39
N TYR A 318 1.38 -15.89 37.08
CA TYR A 318 2.55 -15.87 36.18
C TYR A 318 3.13 -14.46 35.96
N ALA A 319 2.43 -13.41 36.39
CA ALA A 319 2.80 -12.01 36.20
C ALA A 319 3.82 -11.46 37.21
N PHE A 320 3.94 -12.08 38.39
CA PHE A 320 4.94 -11.71 39.39
C PHE A 320 5.63 -12.98 39.86
N GLY A 321 6.94 -13.09 39.55
CA GLY A 321 7.76 -14.19 40.05
C GLY A 321 7.69 -14.23 41.57
N GLY A 322 7.32 -15.39 42.12
CA GLY A 322 7.11 -15.55 43.56
C GLY A 322 8.32 -15.08 44.36
N HIS A 323 8.03 -14.35 45.45
CA HIS A 323 9.02 -13.98 46.45
C HIS A 323 9.67 -15.27 47.00
N PRO A 324 11.00 -15.43 47.00
CA PRO A 324 11.60 -16.50 47.77
C PRO A 324 11.40 -16.17 49.25
N GLY A 325 10.67 -17.03 49.96
CA GLY A 325 10.49 -16.97 51.41
C GLY A 325 9.31 -16.12 51.91
N ARG A 326 8.12 -16.72 51.94
CA ARG A 326 7.31 -16.89 53.16
C ARG A 326 6.25 -17.96 52.93
#